data_AF-A0A430K5B0-F1
#
_entry.id   AF-A0A430K5B0-F1
#
_cell.length_a   1.000
_cell.length_b   1.000
_cell.length_c   1.000
_cell.angle_alpha   90.00
_cell.angle_beta   90.00
_cell.angle_gamma   90.00
#
_symmetry.space_group_name_H-M   'P 1'
#
loop_
_entity.id
_entity.type
_entity.pdbx_description
1 polymer ?
#
loop_
_entity_poly.entity_id
_entity_poly.type
_entity_poly.pdbx_seq_one_letter_code
_entity_poly.pdbx_strand_id
1 'polypeptide(L)'
;MKLFARFRNKLKKLFQKNKQPEYEVTQFVFSDRQRIDDKSTISFFLNNPKPDVSVTRTFESEDATVNWLMDNNDFRKMLFENLFPASNSVKYHCGIKEPVTVPNKMPGDIDILLFEDGKPENTIGIECKIVKSESSENKPPKINKVNSVQKKGTQQANGYGEIGFSRVYLMVILLDDGRHYKNPNVMFRSTPTEWLDELYGFDWDSRLDSDIGIIYTHVNQFTSNHINQTKGLGLRVERKAVTKQQDEGLTEKIQSLT
;
A
#
# COMPACT_ATOMS: atom_id res chain seq x y z
N MET A 1 -25.67 33.88 18.91
CA MET A 1 -24.84 32.88 19.65
C MET A 1 -24.46 31.63 18.85
N LYS A 2 -25.31 31.06 17.96
CA LYS A 2 -24.97 29.82 17.20
C LYS A 2 -23.85 29.97 16.15
N LEU A 3 -23.71 31.15 15.51
CA LEU A 3 -22.65 31.40 14.51
C LEU A 3 -21.25 31.42 15.15
N PHE A 4 -21.12 32.08 16.31
CA PHE A 4 -19.86 32.15 17.07
C PHE A 4 -19.42 30.78 17.60
N ALA A 5 -20.35 29.90 17.99
CA ALA A 5 -20.04 28.54 18.40
C ALA A 5 -19.51 27.68 17.24
N ARG A 6 -20.08 27.84 16.03
CA ARG A 6 -19.60 27.17 14.80
C ARG A 6 -18.21 27.65 14.41
N PHE A 7 -17.96 28.95 14.49
CA PHE A 7 -16.65 29.54 14.19
C PHE A 7 -15.59 29.11 15.21
N ARG A 8 -15.94 29.08 16.49
CA ARG A 8 -15.06 28.62 17.58
C ARG A 8 -14.75 27.13 17.50
N ASN A 9 -15.70 26.29 17.02
CA ASN A 9 -15.45 24.87 16.76
C ASN A 9 -14.57 24.63 15.51
N LYS A 10 -14.72 25.43 14.45
CA LYS A 10 -13.79 25.40 13.30
C LYS A 10 -12.38 25.83 13.69
N LEU A 11 -12.25 26.89 14.49
CA LEU A 11 -10.96 27.34 15.04
C LEU A 11 -10.36 26.32 16.00
N LYS A 12 -11.15 25.72 16.90
CA LYS A 12 -10.67 24.62 17.77
C LYS A 12 -10.18 23.42 16.95
N LYS A 13 -10.85 23.05 15.86
CA LYS A 13 -10.36 22.00 14.93
C LYS A 13 -9.08 22.40 14.18
N LEU A 14 -8.91 23.68 13.86
CA LEU A 14 -7.66 24.19 13.25
C LEU A 14 -6.48 24.16 14.22
N PHE A 15 -6.72 24.46 15.51
CA PHE A 15 -5.68 24.47 16.56
C PHE A 15 -5.49 23.11 17.25
N GLN A 16 -6.44 22.18 17.14
CA GLN A 16 -6.27 20.76 17.40
C GLN A 16 -5.81 20.05 16.12
N LYS A 17 -4.71 20.51 15.51
CA LYS A 17 -3.80 19.55 14.91
C LYS A 17 -3.21 18.78 16.08
N ASN A 18 -3.95 17.77 16.58
CA ASN A 18 -3.33 16.71 17.34
C ASN A 18 -2.12 16.30 16.52
N LYS A 19 -0.93 16.32 17.13
CA LYS A 19 0.26 15.70 16.54
C LYS A 19 -0.24 14.38 15.96
N GLN A 20 -0.15 14.21 14.64
CA GLN A 20 -0.57 12.95 14.06
C GLN A 20 0.18 11.87 14.84
N PRO A 21 -0.52 10.83 15.33
CA PRO A 21 0.17 9.74 15.99
C PRO A 21 1.29 9.29 15.06
N GLU A 22 2.47 9.02 15.64
CA GLU A 22 3.58 8.43 14.88
C GLU A 22 3.01 7.33 14.01
N TYR A 23 3.42 7.30 12.74
CA TYR A 23 2.80 6.44 11.76
C TYR A 23 3.10 4.97 12.11
N GLU A 24 2.21 4.36 12.90
CA GLU A 24 2.30 2.98 13.34
C GLU A 24 1.74 2.08 12.24
N VAL A 25 2.61 1.25 11.66
CA VAL A 25 2.16 0.14 10.82
C VAL A 25 1.54 -0.91 11.73
N THR A 26 0.35 -1.40 11.42
CA THR A 26 -0.37 -2.38 12.26
C THR A 26 0.22 -3.78 12.20
N GLN A 27 0.90 -4.13 11.11
CA GLN A 27 1.57 -5.41 10.93
C GLN A 27 2.87 -5.24 10.14
N PHE A 28 3.96 -5.81 10.64
CA PHE A 28 5.27 -5.73 9.99
C PHE A 28 5.97 -7.10 9.98
N VAL A 29 6.57 -7.46 8.85
CA VAL A 29 7.35 -8.68 8.66
C VAL A 29 8.73 -8.32 8.14
N PHE A 30 9.78 -8.81 8.80
CA PHE A 30 11.14 -8.76 8.31
C PHE A 30 11.53 -10.15 7.82
N SER A 31 12.06 -10.23 6.61
CA SER A 31 12.55 -11.50 6.06
C SER A 31 13.98 -11.37 5.57
N ASP A 32 14.73 -12.44 5.73
CA ASP A 32 16.07 -12.62 5.21
C ASP A 32 16.18 -14.04 4.63
N ARG A 33 16.57 -14.13 3.35
CA ARG A 33 16.74 -15.38 2.63
C ARG A 33 18.22 -15.59 2.34
N GLN A 34 18.81 -16.54 3.03
CA GLN A 34 20.19 -16.93 2.85
C GLN A 34 20.29 -18.42 2.52
N ARG A 35 21.30 -18.78 1.72
CA ARG A 35 21.64 -20.18 1.51
C ARG A 35 22.26 -20.72 2.79
N ILE A 36 21.77 -21.87 3.26
CA ILE A 36 22.42 -22.60 4.34
C ILE A 36 23.74 -23.15 3.80
N ASP A 37 24.85 -22.76 4.42
CA ASP A 37 26.17 -23.36 4.21
C ASP A 37 26.55 -24.22 5.42
N ASP A 38 27.61 -25.03 5.30
CA ASP A 38 28.06 -25.93 6.37
C ASP A 38 28.72 -25.19 7.57
N LYS A 39 28.50 -23.88 7.71
CA LYS A 39 29.05 -23.10 8.81
C LYS A 39 28.20 -23.28 10.07
N SER A 40 28.87 -23.29 11.22
CA SER A 40 28.23 -23.39 12.53
C SER A 40 27.58 -22.09 13.02
N THR A 41 27.62 -21.00 12.23
CA THR A 41 27.09 -19.68 12.62
C THR A 41 26.33 -19.06 11.46
N ILE A 42 25.08 -18.66 11.70
CA ILE A 42 24.22 -17.92 10.78
C ILE A 42 24.08 -16.49 11.28
N SER A 43 24.24 -15.51 10.39
CA SER A 43 24.10 -14.09 10.70
C SER A 43 23.02 -13.48 9.83
N PHE A 44 22.03 -12.82 10.44
CA PHE A 44 20.90 -12.22 9.73
C PHE A 44 21.13 -10.74 9.42
N PHE A 45 20.52 -10.26 8.35
CA PHE A 45 20.44 -8.86 7.94
C PHE A 45 21.79 -8.19 7.73
N LEU A 46 22.77 -8.95 7.26
CA LEU A 46 24.09 -8.43 6.91
C LEU A 46 24.02 -7.60 5.63
N ASN A 47 24.88 -6.58 5.56
CA ASN A 47 25.06 -5.80 4.35
C ASN A 47 26.05 -6.50 3.41
N ASN A 48 25.67 -6.67 2.14
CA ASN A 48 26.59 -6.97 1.06
C ASN A 48 27.67 -5.88 0.92
N PRO A 49 28.96 -6.27 0.73
CA PRO A 49 30.05 -5.32 0.47
C PRO A 49 29.85 -4.48 -0.78
N LYS A 50 29.16 -5.04 -1.78
CA LYS A 50 28.73 -4.34 -3.00
C LYS A 50 27.21 -4.21 -2.95
N PRO A 51 26.67 -2.99 -2.75
CA PRO A 51 25.23 -2.80 -2.70
C PRO A 51 24.54 -3.18 -4.00
N ASP A 52 23.40 -3.84 -3.88
CA ASP A 52 22.51 -4.14 -5.01
C ASP A 52 21.73 -2.90 -5.47
N VAL A 53 20.90 -3.07 -6.50
CA VAL A 53 19.96 -2.04 -6.97
C VAL A 53 19.00 -1.63 -5.84
N SER A 54 18.66 -0.33 -5.82
CA SER A 54 17.66 0.24 -4.93
C SER A 54 16.26 -0.29 -5.23
N VAL A 55 15.46 -0.55 -4.20
CA VAL A 55 14.03 -0.92 -4.33
C VAL A 55 13.24 0.12 -5.14
N THR A 56 13.63 1.39 -5.09
CA THR A 56 12.98 2.45 -5.88
C THR A 56 13.26 2.34 -7.38
N ARG A 57 14.21 1.49 -7.78
CA ARG A 57 14.65 1.27 -9.17
C ARG A 57 14.63 -0.20 -9.59
N THR A 58 14.27 -1.13 -8.69
CA THR A 58 14.19 -2.57 -8.97
C THR A 58 13.09 -2.90 -9.97
N PHE A 59 11.93 -2.24 -9.88
CA PHE A 59 10.76 -2.56 -10.69
C PHE A 59 10.63 -1.61 -11.88
N GLU A 60 10.35 -2.18 -13.05
CA GLU A 60 10.17 -1.44 -14.30
C GLU A 60 8.85 -0.65 -14.35
N SER A 61 7.82 -1.13 -13.66
CA SER A 61 6.47 -0.55 -13.64
C SER A 61 5.77 -0.67 -12.29
N GLU A 62 4.61 -0.02 -12.19
CA GLU A 62 3.70 -0.16 -11.04
C GLU A 62 3.16 -1.58 -10.95
N ASP A 63 2.70 -2.14 -12.06
CA ASP A 63 2.22 -3.52 -12.19
C ASP A 63 3.29 -4.54 -11.76
N ALA A 64 4.56 -4.32 -12.12
CA ALA A 64 5.66 -5.19 -11.69
C ALA A 64 5.84 -5.18 -10.17
N THR A 65 5.62 -4.04 -9.52
CA THR A 65 5.67 -3.91 -8.05
C THR A 65 4.47 -4.60 -7.41
N VAL A 66 3.27 -4.41 -7.97
CA VAL A 66 2.02 -5.02 -7.48
C VAL A 66 2.09 -6.54 -7.58
N ASN A 67 2.49 -7.07 -8.74
CA ASN A 67 2.69 -8.51 -8.94
C ASN A 67 3.73 -9.06 -7.96
N TRP A 68 4.87 -8.39 -7.80
CA TRP A 68 5.89 -8.82 -6.84
C TRP A 68 5.39 -8.88 -5.39
N LEU A 69 4.57 -7.90 -4.98
CA LEU A 69 3.93 -7.89 -3.66
C LEU A 69 2.93 -9.04 -3.54
N MET A 70 2.07 -9.23 -4.53
CA MET A 70 1.04 -10.26 -4.51
C MET A 70 1.63 -11.67 -4.69
N ASP A 71 2.84 -11.84 -5.23
CA ASP A 71 3.56 -13.12 -5.23
C ASP A 71 4.22 -13.44 -3.88
N ASN A 72 4.34 -12.45 -2.99
CA ASN A 72 4.89 -12.63 -1.66
C ASN A 72 3.83 -13.20 -0.69
N ASN A 73 4.06 -14.43 -0.20
CA ASN A 73 3.18 -15.10 0.75
C ASN A 73 2.90 -14.29 2.02
N ASP A 74 3.92 -13.67 2.60
CA ASP A 74 3.77 -12.91 3.85
C ASP A 74 2.87 -11.70 3.60
N PHE A 75 3.11 -10.94 2.53
CA PHE A 75 2.27 -9.81 2.16
C PHE A 75 0.82 -10.23 1.88
N ARG A 76 0.61 -11.27 1.05
CA ARG A 76 -0.73 -11.80 0.77
C ARG A 76 -1.47 -12.14 2.06
N LYS A 77 -0.81 -12.85 2.97
CA LYS A 77 -1.38 -13.23 4.25
C LYS A 77 -1.79 -11.99 5.06
N MET A 78 -0.90 -11.01 5.20
CA MET A 78 -1.22 -9.74 5.89
C MET A 78 -2.43 -9.04 5.26
N LEU A 79 -2.46 -8.93 3.94
CA LEU A 79 -3.56 -8.27 3.22
C LEU A 79 -4.88 -9.03 3.40
N PHE A 80 -4.87 -10.35 3.23
CA PHE A 80 -6.07 -11.18 3.30
C PHE A 80 -6.65 -11.26 4.72
N GLU A 81 -5.80 -11.39 5.74
CA GLU A 81 -6.25 -11.38 7.14
C GLU A 81 -6.92 -10.06 7.52
N ASN A 82 -6.47 -8.94 6.95
CA ASN A 82 -7.08 -7.62 7.19
C ASN A 82 -8.40 -7.42 6.44
N LEU A 83 -8.54 -7.97 5.23
CA LEU A 83 -9.71 -7.74 4.37
C LEU A 83 -10.79 -8.82 4.47
N PHE A 84 -10.39 -10.04 4.84
CA PHE A 84 -11.22 -11.25 4.96
C PHE A 84 -10.82 -12.06 6.21
N PRO A 85 -10.95 -11.50 7.43
CA PRO A 85 -10.43 -12.13 8.66
C PRO A 85 -11.04 -13.51 8.99
N ALA A 86 -12.21 -13.82 8.43
CA ALA A 86 -12.90 -15.09 8.63
C ALA A 86 -12.71 -16.08 7.44
N SER A 87 -12.01 -15.67 6.38
CA SER A 87 -11.83 -16.52 5.20
C SER A 87 -10.50 -17.28 5.25
N ASN A 88 -10.57 -18.54 4.84
CA ASN A 88 -9.39 -19.38 4.65
C ASN A 88 -9.01 -19.55 3.16
N SER A 89 -9.80 -18.99 2.24
CA SER A 89 -9.61 -19.11 0.80
C SER A 89 -9.99 -17.81 0.10
N VAL A 90 -8.97 -17.08 -0.37
CA VAL A 90 -9.12 -15.83 -1.11
C VAL A 90 -8.45 -15.99 -2.46
N LYS A 91 -9.21 -15.73 -3.52
CA LYS A 91 -8.72 -15.64 -4.89
C LYS A 91 -8.28 -14.20 -5.17
N TYR A 92 -7.23 -14.06 -5.98
CA TYR A 92 -6.75 -12.76 -6.40
C TYR A 92 -6.35 -12.76 -7.87
N HIS A 93 -6.51 -11.61 -8.51
CA HIS A 93 -5.98 -11.33 -9.85
C HIS A 93 -5.35 -9.93 -9.86
N CYS A 94 -4.33 -9.74 -10.69
CA CYS A 94 -3.66 -8.45 -10.86
C CYS A 94 -3.78 -7.97 -12.31
N GLY A 95 -3.88 -6.66 -12.52
CA GLY A 95 -3.90 -6.05 -13.86
C GLY A 95 -5.07 -6.48 -14.74
N ILE A 96 -6.26 -6.66 -14.14
CA ILE A 96 -7.45 -7.10 -14.88
C ILE A 96 -7.97 -5.96 -15.76
N LYS A 97 -8.21 -6.27 -17.03
CA LYS A 97 -8.84 -5.36 -17.99
C LYS A 97 -10.27 -5.83 -18.24
N GLU A 98 -10.50 -6.40 -19.42
CA GLU A 98 -11.75 -7.03 -19.77
C GLU A 98 -11.96 -8.34 -18.97
N PRO A 99 -13.22 -8.73 -18.68
CA PRO A 99 -14.47 -8.03 -19.03
C PRO A 99 -14.91 -6.97 -18.01
N VAL A 100 -14.11 -6.73 -16.96
CA VAL A 100 -14.43 -5.85 -15.85
C VAL A 100 -14.39 -4.38 -16.27
N THR A 101 -13.34 -3.97 -16.98
CA THR A 101 -13.17 -2.60 -17.46
C THR A 101 -13.45 -2.48 -18.95
N VAL A 102 -13.68 -1.24 -19.40
CA VAL A 102 -13.92 -0.94 -20.81
C VAL A 102 -12.65 -0.33 -21.40
N PRO A 103 -12.13 -0.87 -22.52
CA PRO A 103 -10.93 -0.32 -23.16
C PRO A 103 -11.03 1.19 -23.40
N ASN A 104 -9.95 1.90 -23.12
CA ASN A 104 -9.84 3.35 -23.31
C ASN A 104 -10.83 4.19 -22.47
N LYS A 105 -11.44 3.63 -21.42
CA LYS A 105 -12.22 4.37 -20.43
C LYS A 105 -11.56 4.32 -19.06
N MET A 106 -11.80 5.35 -18.25
CA MET A 106 -11.46 5.33 -16.84
C MET A 106 -12.54 4.58 -16.03
N PRO A 107 -12.17 3.99 -14.88
CA PRO A 107 -10.79 3.80 -14.40
C PRO A 107 -10.13 2.67 -15.19
N GLY A 108 -8.84 2.78 -15.53
CA GLY A 108 -8.18 1.93 -16.52
C GLY A 108 -8.15 0.43 -16.20
N ASP A 109 -7.00 -0.08 -15.79
CA ASP A 109 -6.85 -1.49 -15.39
C ASP A 109 -7.20 -1.62 -13.91
N ILE A 110 -7.67 -2.80 -13.48
CA ILE A 110 -7.86 -3.14 -12.07
C ILE A 110 -6.55 -3.70 -11.52
N ASP A 111 -5.87 -2.92 -10.68
CA ASP A 111 -4.53 -3.29 -10.21
C ASP A 111 -4.55 -4.58 -9.38
N ILE A 112 -5.49 -4.70 -8.43
CA ILE A 112 -5.74 -5.93 -7.67
C ILE A 112 -7.25 -6.15 -7.52
N LEU A 113 -7.70 -7.36 -7.81
CA LEU A 113 -9.06 -7.84 -7.58
C LEU A 113 -9.02 -9.01 -6.60
N LEU A 114 -9.81 -8.95 -5.51
CA LEU A 114 -9.84 -9.97 -4.45
C LEU A 114 -11.25 -10.43 -4.13
N PHE A 115 -11.47 -11.73 -3.92
CA PHE A 115 -12.75 -12.26 -3.41
C PHE A 115 -12.55 -13.60 -2.69
N GLU A 116 -13.46 -13.93 -1.78
CA GLU A 116 -13.49 -15.26 -1.17
C GLU A 116 -13.93 -16.30 -2.20
N ASP A 117 -13.36 -17.50 -2.15
CA ASP A 117 -13.77 -18.57 -3.04
C ASP A 117 -15.26 -18.90 -2.88
N GLY A 118 -15.97 -18.97 -4.01
CA GLY A 118 -17.43 -19.14 -4.05
C GLY A 118 -18.26 -17.91 -3.70
N LYS A 119 -17.65 -16.73 -3.43
CA LYS A 119 -18.36 -15.47 -3.13
C LYS A 119 -17.95 -14.29 -4.04
N PRO A 120 -18.05 -14.42 -5.37
CA PRO A 120 -17.70 -13.35 -6.31
C PRO A 120 -18.52 -12.06 -6.12
N GLU A 121 -19.71 -12.13 -5.52
CA GLU A 121 -20.58 -10.99 -5.19
C GLU A 121 -20.00 -10.08 -4.09
N ASN A 122 -18.93 -10.51 -3.41
CA ASN A 122 -18.25 -9.75 -2.36
C ASN A 122 -16.84 -9.32 -2.77
N THR A 123 -16.66 -8.92 -4.04
CA THR A 123 -15.34 -8.60 -4.59
C THR A 123 -14.85 -7.23 -4.13
N ILE A 124 -13.54 -7.18 -3.86
CA ILE A 124 -12.80 -5.97 -3.55
C ILE A 124 -11.97 -5.58 -4.77
N GLY A 125 -12.15 -4.35 -5.24
CA GLY A 125 -11.24 -3.70 -6.18
C GLY A 125 -10.23 -2.83 -5.43
N ILE A 126 -8.95 -2.92 -5.77
CA ILE A 126 -7.90 -2.09 -5.17
C ILE A 126 -7.10 -1.41 -6.27
N GLU A 127 -7.10 -0.08 -6.24
CA GLU A 127 -6.20 0.75 -7.04
C GLU A 127 -4.91 0.95 -6.25
N CYS A 128 -3.76 0.73 -6.88
CA CYS A 128 -2.44 0.85 -6.29
C CYS A 128 -1.72 2.11 -6.78
N LYS A 129 -0.97 2.78 -5.91
CA LYS A 129 -0.09 3.89 -6.30
C LYS A 129 1.22 3.88 -5.55
N ILE A 130 2.32 4.04 -6.28
CA ILE A 130 3.65 3.99 -5.69
C ILE A 130 4.18 5.37 -5.29
N VAL A 131 4.71 5.45 -4.07
CA VAL A 131 5.60 6.50 -3.59
C VAL A 131 7.00 5.92 -3.42
N LYS A 132 8.02 6.69 -3.83
CA LYS A 132 9.43 6.27 -3.71
C LYS A 132 10.15 7.20 -2.75
N SER A 133 10.76 6.64 -1.71
CA SER A 133 11.66 7.35 -0.80
C SER A 133 13.07 6.81 -0.96
N GLU A 134 14.02 7.69 -1.26
CA GLU A 134 15.45 7.37 -1.36
C GLU A 134 16.22 8.03 -0.22
N SER A 135 16.78 7.24 0.69
CA SER A 135 17.72 7.75 1.68
C SER A 135 19.02 8.21 1.02
N SER A 136 19.71 9.15 1.66
CA SER A 136 21.02 9.63 1.24
C SER A 136 21.86 9.93 2.47
N GLU A 137 23.17 9.71 2.37
CA GLU A 137 24.06 9.96 3.51
C GLU A 137 24.04 11.44 3.91
N ASN A 138 23.72 11.70 5.18
CA ASN A 138 23.70 13.02 5.81
C ASN A 138 22.83 14.06 5.06
N LYS A 139 21.80 13.61 4.34
CA LYS A 139 20.87 14.49 3.62
C LYS A 139 19.42 14.07 3.88
N PRO A 140 18.46 15.00 3.76
CA PRO A 140 17.04 14.66 3.70
C PRO A 140 16.75 13.60 2.63
N PRO A 141 15.78 12.70 2.88
CA PRO A 141 15.35 11.73 1.89
C PRO A 141 14.73 12.43 0.68
N LYS A 142 14.91 11.83 -0.50
CA LYS A 142 14.22 12.26 -1.71
C LYS A 142 12.94 11.45 -1.87
N ILE A 143 11.80 12.11 -1.66
CA ILE A 143 10.48 11.48 -1.80
C ILE A 143 9.83 11.94 -3.10
N ASN A 144 9.37 10.99 -3.92
CA ASN A 144 8.76 11.26 -5.22
C ASN A 144 7.36 10.64 -5.32
N LYS A 145 6.56 11.15 -6.26
CA LYS A 145 5.23 10.64 -6.65
C LYS A 145 4.09 10.88 -5.64
N VAL A 146 4.32 11.52 -4.50
CA VAL A 146 3.26 11.92 -3.53
C VAL A 146 2.11 12.66 -4.22
N ASN A 147 2.41 13.72 -4.98
CA ASN A 147 1.42 14.46 -5.76
C ASN A 147 0.65 13.60 -6.78
N SER A 148 1.27 12.55 -7.32
CA SER A 148 0.63 11.64 -8.26
C SER A 148 -0.40 10.78 -7.54
N VAL A 149 -0.08 10.28 -6.34
CA VAL A 149 -1.01 9.51 -5.51
C VAL A 149 -2.22 10.36 -5.14
N GLN A 150 -1.98 11.56 -4.60
CA GLN A 150 -3.04 12.47 -4.14
C GLN A 150 -3.99 12.94 -5.25
N LYS A 151 -3.51 13.03 -6.50
CA LYS A 151 -4.31 13.45 -7.66
C LYS A 151 -4.87 12.25 -8.44
N LYS A 152 -3.98 11.46 -9.04
CA LYS A 152 -4.36 10.35 -9.94
C LYS A 152 -4.90 9.15 -9.16
N GLY A 153 -4.26 8.78 -8.05
CA GLY A 153 -4.74 7.68 -7.20
C GLY A 153 -6.15 7.92 -6.72
N THR A 154 -6.43 9.14 -6.23
CA THR A 154 -7.78 9.53 -5.83
C THR A 154 -8.79 9.47 -6.96
N GLN A 155 -8.44 9.99 -8.14
CA GLN A 155 -9.33 9.96 -9.31
C GLN A 155 -9.64 8.53 -9.76
N GLN A 156 -8.64 7.66 -9.82
CA GLN A 156 -8.81 6.28 -10.27
C GLN A 156 -9.59 5.44 -9.24
N ALA A 157 -9.28 5.58 -7.94
CA ALA A 157 -10.02 4.90 -6.89
C ALA A 157 -11.50 5.34 -6.85
N ASN A 158 -11.80 6.63 -7.01
CA ASN A 158 -13.18 7.09 -7.15
C ASN A 158 -13.87 6.44 -8.37
N GLY A 159 -13.16 6.33 -9.50
CA GLY A 159 -13.67 5.61 -10.67
C GLY A 159 -13.95 4.12 -10.41
N TYR A 160 -13.16 3.44 -9.57
CA TYR A 160 -13.45 2.06 -9.17
C TYR A 160 -14.77 1.98 -8.40
N GLY A 161 -15.09 3.01 -7.61
CA GLY A 161 -16.38 3.13 -6.93
C GLY A 161 -17.57 3.11 -7.90
N GLU A 162 -17.40 3.60 -9.11
CA GLU A 162 -18.43 3.63 -10.17
C GLU A 162 -18.57 2.29 -10.91
N ILE A 163 -17.56 1.41 -10.86
CA ILE A 163 -17.63 0.06 -11.46
C ILE A 163 -18.62 -0.84 -10.70
N GLY A 164 -18.82 -0.59 -9.40
CA GLY A 164 -19.80 -1.30 -8.60
C GLY A 164 -19.24 -2.47 -7.79
N PHE A 165 -17.95 -2.50 -7.47
CA PHE A 165 -17.37 -3.47 -6.52
C PHE A 165 -18.04 -3.37 -5.14
N SER A 166 -18.08 -4.49 -4.41
CA SER A 166 -18.61 -4.50 -3.03
C SER A 166 -17.79 -3.60 -2.09
N ARG A 167 -16.46 -3.61 -2.23
CA ARG A 167 -15.56 -2.70 -1.51
C ARG A 167 -14.48 -2.19 -2.45
N VAL A 168 -14.05 -0.95 -2.24
CA VAL A 168 -12.96 -0.34 -3.02
C VAL A 168 -11.91 0.22 -2.08
N TYR A 169 -10.63 0.00 -2.40
CA TYR A 169 -9.51 0.59 -1.67
C TYR A 169 -8.55 1.33 -2.61
N LEU A 170 -7.98 2.41 -2.09
CA LEU A 170 -6.72 2.96 -2.59
C LEU A 170 -5.58 2.39 -1.74
N MET A 171 -4.67 1.64 -2.35
CA MET A 171 -3.44 1.15 -1.74
C MET A 171 -2.25 2.03 -2.13
N VAL A 172 -1.64 2.68 -1.15
CA VAL A 172 -0.44 3.50 -1.33
C VAL A 172 0.78 2.69 -0.94
N ILE A 173 1.64 2.36 -1.90
CA ILE A 173 2.83 1.54 -1.72
C ILE A 173 4.05 2.46 -1.59
N LEU A 174 4.64 2.53 -0.40
CA LEU A 174 5.90 3.22 -0.15
C LEU A 174 7.06 2.26 -0.40
N LEU A 175 7.81 2.47 -1.49
CA LEU A 175 9.12 1.86 -1.71
C LEU A 175 10.18 2.71 -1.00
N ASP A 176 10.70 2.20 0.10
CA ASP A 176 11.63 2.90 0.98
C ASP A 176 13.03 2.28 0.89
N ASP A 177 13.95 3.02 0.27
CA ASP A 177 15.37 2.68 0.30
C ASP A 177 15.98 3.29 1.56
N GLY A 178 16.00 2.51 2.64
CA GLY A 178 16.52 2.91 3.94
C GLY A 178 18.02 2.66 4.14
N ARG A 179 18.74 2.16 3.13
CA ARG A 179 20.08 1.57 3.31
C ARG A 179 21.14 2.55 3.83
N HIS A 180 20.98 3.84 3.60
CA HIS A 180 21.93 4.87 4.05
C HIS A 180 21.62 5.42 5.45
N TYR A 181 20.52 5.01 6.10
CA TYR A 181 20.25 5.41 7.47
C TYR A 181 21.18 4.69 8.45
N LYS A 182 21.76 5.46 9.38
CA LYS A 182 22.75 4.98 10.35
C LYS A 182 22.10 4.46 11.65
N ASN A 183 20.92 3.85 11.55
CA ASN A 183 20.28 3.21 12.71
C ASN A 183 21.05 1.92 13.06
N PRO A 184 21.51 1.74 14.32
CA PRO A 184 22.13 0.50 14.78
C PRO A 184 21.21 -0.71 14.60
N ASN A 185 19.91 -0.53 14.84
CA ASN A 185 18.91 -1.54 14.55
C ASN A 185 18.62 -1.52 13.05
N VAL A 186 19.32 -2.40 12.33
CA VAL A 186 19.30 -2.47 10.86
C VAL A 186 17.87 -2.57 10.31
N MET A 187 16.99 -3.32 10.96
CA MET A 187 15.57 -3.46 10.57
C MET A 187 14.78 -2.14 10.63
N PHE A 188 15.20 -1.17 11.44
CA PHE A 188 14.55 0.14 11.58
C PHE A 188 15.27 1.25 10.82
N ARG A 189 16.09 0.89 9.83
CA ARG A 189 16.58 1.83 8.84
C ARG A 189 15.46 2.09 7.84
N SER A 190 14.73 3.19 8.05
CA SER A 190 13.57 3.58 7.25
C SER A 190 13.44 5.09 7.26
N THR A 191 12.71 5.63 6.28
CA THR A 191 12.43 7.06 6.18
C THR A 191 11.69 7.55 7.42
N PRO A 192 12.24 8.53 8.17
CA PRO A 192 11.57 9.06 9.36
C PRO A 192 10.21 9.67 9.01
N THR A 193 9.22 9.46 9.88
CA THR A 193 7.83 9.84 9.64
C THR A 193 7.66 11.34 9.37
N GLU A 194 8.46 12.21 9.98
CA GLU A 194 8.46 13.66 9.75
C GLU A 194 8.64 14.04 8.27
N TRP A 195 9.33 13.22 7.48
CA TRP A 195 9.50 13.43 6.05
C TRP A 195 8.31 12.92 5.22
N LEU A 196 7.45 12.10 5.82
CA LEU A 196 6.28 11.48 5.19
C LEU A 196 4.96 12.19 5.55
N ASP A 197 5.03 13.33 6.23
CA ASP A 197 3.86 14.14 6.61
C ASP A 197 3.00 14.53 5.40
N GLU A 198 3.59 14.82 4.24
CA GLU A 198 2.81 15.12 3.02
C GLU A 198 2.02 13.90 2.50
N LEU A 199 2.49 12.68 2.81
CA LEU A 199 1.85 11.44 2.38
C LEU A 199 0.78 10.97 3.36
N TYR A 200 1.13 10.90 4.65
CA TYR A 200 0.26 10.38 5.71
C TYR A 200 -0.65 11.45 6.31
N GLY A 201 -0.24 12.71 6.23
CA GLY A 201 -1.02 13.89 6.66
C GLY A 201 -1.96 14.43 5.60
N PHE A 202 -2.11 13.75 4.46
CA PHE A 202 -2.97 14.20 3.38
C PHE A 202 -4.45 14.12 3.77
N ASP A 203 -5.20 15.18 3.48
CA ASP A 203 -6.66 15.25 3.73
C ASP A 203 -7.42 14.47 2.65
N TRP A 204 -7.47 13.15 2.82
CA TRP A 204 -8.16 12.24 1.90
C TRP A 204 -9.64 12.57 1.74
N ASP A 205 -10.32 12.98 2.82
CA ASP A 205 -11.76 13.27 2.81
C ASP A 205 -12.13 14.44 1.90
N SER A 206 -11.15 15.29 1.54
CA SER A 206 -11.36 16.40 0.61
C SER A 206 -11.43 15.97 -0.86
N ARG A 207 -11.00 14.75 -1.22
CA ARG A 207 -10.90 14.31 -2.62
C ARG A 207 -11.34 12.88 -2.89
N LEU A 208 -11.20 11.97 -1.93
CA LEU A 208 -11.51 10.55 -2.06
C LEU A 208 -12.87 10.29 -1.41
N ASP A 209 -13.74 9.58 -2.12
CA ASP A 209 -15.06 9.20 -1.61
C ASP A 209 -14.94 8.55 -0.22
N SER A 210 -15.83 8.92 0.70
CA SER A 210 -15.80 8.43 2.09
C SER A 210 -16.01 6.92 2.21
N ASP A 211 -16.61 6.30 1.20
CA ASP A 211 -16.87 4.86 1.16
C ASP A 211 -15.64 4.05 0.74
N ILE A 212 -14.63 4.70 0.16
CA ILE A 212 -13.41 4.05 -0.30
C ILE A 212 -12.43 3.89 0.86
N GLY A 213 -11.91 2.70 1.05
CA GLY A 213 -10.88 2.45 2.06
C GLY A 213 -9.49 2.92 1.62
N ILE A 214 -8.59 3.04 2.58
CA ILE A 214 -7.19 3.44 2.35
C ILE A 214 -6.30 2.41 3.03
N ILE A 215 -5.40 1.84 2.25
CA ILE A 215 -4.35 0.93 2.73
C ILE A 215 -3.02 1.58 2.43
N TYR A 216 -2.13 1.50 3.39
CA TYR A 216 -0.74 1.83 3.17
C TYR A 216 0.10 0.57 3.28
N THR A 217 0.97 0.39 2.30
CA THR A 217 1.92 -0.70 2.24
C THR A 217 3.32 -0.11 2.27
N HIS A 218 4.20 -0.69 3.07
CA HIS A 218 5.59 -0.27 3.19
C HIS A 218 6.51 -1.40 2.75
N VAL A 219 7.35 -1.13 1.75
CA VAL A 219 8.38 -2.05 1.27
C VAL A 219 9.73 -1.41 1.57
N ASN A 220 10.39 -1.93 2.59
CA ASN A 220 11.64 -1.37 3.09
C ASN A 220 12.85 -2.22 2.66
N GLN A 221 13.80 -1.57 1.99
CA GLN A 221 15.14 -2.09 1.77
C GLN A 221 16.08 -1.48 2.81
N PHE A 222 16.33 -2.21 3.89
CA PHE A 222 17.09 -1.71 5.04
C PHE A 222 18.54 -2.23 5.11
N THR A 223 18.92 -3.16 4.23
CA THR A 223 20.31 -3.61 4.01
C THR A 223 20.73 -3.37 2.57
N SER A 224 22.03 -3.43 2.29
CA SER A 224 22.56 -3.32 0.93
C SER A 224 22.22 -4.48 -0.02
N ASN A 225 21.53 -5.53 0.45
CA ASN A 225 21.16 -6.67 -0.39
C ASN A 225 19.92 -6.37 -1.23
N HIS A 226 19.72 -7.13 -2.31
CA HIS A 226 18.50 -7.02 -3.13
C HIS A 226 17.23 -7.24 -2.30
N ILE A 227 16.14 -6.53 -2.63
CA ILE A 227 14.83 -6.65 -1.96
C ILE A 227 14.22 -8.08 -2.01
N ASN A 228 14.74 -8.94 -2.89
CA ASN A 228 14.34 -10.35 -2.97
C ASN A 228 14.97 -11.21 -1.87
N GLN A 229 16.12 -10.80 -1.35
CA GLN A 229 16.88 -11.50 -0.33
C GLN A 229 16.47 -11.01 1.07
N THR A 230 16.60 -9.70 1.32
CA THR A 230 16.19 -9.08 2.58
C THR A 230 15.20 -7.96 2.34
N LYS A 231 14.10 -7.96 3.09
CA LYS A 231 13.04 -6.95 2.97
C LYS A 231 12.27 -6.79 4.27
N GLY A 232 11.73 -5.59 4.44
CA GLY A 232 10.70 -5.28 5.42
C GLY A 232 9.39 -5.06 4.68
N LEU A 233 8.32 -5.67 5.14
CA LEU A 233 6.98 -5.49 4.60
C LEU A 233 6.07 -5.02 5.72
N GLY A 234 5.42 -3.88 5.50
CA GLY A 234 4.46 -3.31 6.43
C GLY A 234 3.10 -3.12 5.76
N LEU A 235 2.02 -3.32 6.53
CA LEU A 235 0.66 -3.03 6.09
C LEU A 235 -0.16 -2.33 7.20
N ARG A 236 -0.88 -1.29 6.81
CA ARG A 236 -1.83 -0.54 7.65
C ARG A 236 -3.10 -0.25 6.88
N VAL A 237 -4.24 -0.66 7.40
CA VAL A 237 -5.56 -0.20 6.93
C VAL A 237 -5.88 1.09 7.66
N GLU A 238 -5.67 2.23 7.01
CA GLU A 238 -5.94 3.56 7.58
C GLU A 238 -7.43 3.85 7.66
N ARG A 239 -8.15 3.53 6.58
CA ARG A 239 -9.59 3.72 6.48
C ARG A 239 -10.20 2.44 5.93
N LYS A 240 -11.20 1.88 6.62
CA LYS A 240 -11.94 0.72 6.11
C LYS A 240 -12.88 1.17 5.00
N ALA A 241 -13.00 0.37 3.95
CA ALA A 241 -14.01 0.60 2.92
C ALA A 241 -15.40 0.24 3.45
N VAL A 242 -16.41 0.98 3.01
CA VAL A 242 -17.82 0.65 3.26
C VAL A 242 -18.21 -0.49 2.33
N THR A 243 -18.91 -1.49 2.86
CA THR A 243 -19.42 -2.61 2.06
C THR A 243 -20.71 -2.19 1.38
N LYS A 244 -20.76 -2.35 0.05
CA LYS A 244 -21.91 -2.10 -0.81
C LYS A 244 -22.37 -3.41 -1.43
N GLN A 245 -23.63 -3.44 -1.84
CA GLN A 245 -24.12 -4.49 -2.74
C GLN A 245 -23.42 -4.35 -4.08
N GLN A 246 -22.77 -5.42 -4.52
CA GLN A 246 -22.10 -5.45 -5.81
C GLN A 246 -23.13 -5.52 -6.95
N ASP A 247 -22.81 -4.90 -8.07
CA ASP A 247 -23.59 -5.04 -9.31
C ASP A 247 -23.63 -6.50 -9.78
N GLU A 248 -24.80 -6.98 -10.21
CA GLU A 248 -24.99 -8.36 -10.66
C GLU A 248 -24.19 -8.64 -11.93
N GLY A 249 -24.16 -7.70 -12.89
CA GLY A 249 -23.38 -7.83 -14.12
C GLY A 249 -21.88 -7.87 -13.86
N LEU A 250 -21.39 -7.10 -12.88
CA LEU A 250 -20.01 -7.21 -12.42
C LEU A 250 -19.71 -8.59 -11.80
N THR A 251 -20.64 -9.12 -11.01
CA THR A 251 -20.51 -10.44 -10.39
C THR A 251 -20.35 -11.55 -11.44
N GLU A 252 -21.18 -11.53 -12.47
CA GLU A 252 -21.11 -12.48 -13.61
C GLU A 252 -19.76 -12.37 -14.35
N LYS A 253 -19.29 -11.15 -14.59
CA LYS A 253 -17.98 -10.90 -15.20
C LYS A 253 -16.84 -11.48 -14.37
N ILE A 254 -16.88 -11.34 -13.05
CA ILE A 254 -15.83 -11.87 -12.16
C ILE A 254 -15.86 -13.39 -12.11
N GLN A 255 -17.05 -14.01 -12.12
CA GLN A 255 -17.19 -15.47 -12.24
C GLN A 255 -16.54 -16.02 -13.51
N SER A 256 -16.53 -15.25 -14.60
CA SER A 256 -15.86 -15.68 -15.84
C SER A 256 -14.32 -15.65 -15.79
N LEU A 257 -13.72 -15.06 -14.75
CA LEU A 257 -12.26 -15.02 -14.55
C LEU A 257 -11.71 -16.29 -13.87
N THR A 258 -12.58 -17.15 -13.34
CA THR A 258 -12.23 -18.41 -12.64
C THR A 258 -12.42 -19.64 -13.51
#